data_AF-A0A521C7R7-F1
#
_entry.id   AF-A0A521C7R7-F1
#
_cell.length_a   1.000
_cell.length_b   1.000
_cell.length_c   1.000
_cell.angle_alpha   90.00
_cell.angle_beta   90.00
_cell.angle_gamma   90.00
#
_symmetry.space_group_name_H-M   'P 1'
#
loop_
_entity.id
_entity.type
_entity.pdbx_description
1 polymer ?
#
loop_
_entity_poly.entity_id
_entity_poly.type
_entity_poly.pdbx_seq_one_letter_code
_entity_poly.pdbx_strand_id
1 'polypeptide(L)' 'MIFCVITRLEEAKLKLIVEDIDPQAFLAIGDIHDIKGGHFKKRNIH' A
#
# COMPACT_ATOMS: atom_id res chain seq x y z
N MET A 1 -6.76 12.22 4.01
CA MET A 1 -5.52 11.47 4.29
C MET A 1 -5.80 10.00 3.96
N ILE A 2 -5.08 9.44 3.00
CA ILE A 2 -5.28 8.06 2.52
C ILE A 2 -4.05 7.26 2.94
N PHE A 3 -4.27 6.08 3.52
CA PHE A 3 -3.22 5.11 3.79
C PHE A 3 -3.54 3.82 3.06
N CYS A 4 -2.55 3.26 2.39
CA CYS A 4 -2.67 1.95 1.75
C CYS A 4 -1.37 1.18 1.95
N VAL A 5 -1.49 -0.14 1.98
CA VAL A 5 -0.34 -1.05 1.94
C VAL A 5 -0.23 -1.55 0.51
N ILE A 6 0.93 -1.35 -0.09
CA ILE A 6 1.21 -1.79 -1.46
C ILE A 6 2.44 -2.68 -1.48
N THR A 7 2.56 -3.50 -2.51
CA THR A 7 3.77 -4.26 -2.77
C THR A 7 4.85 -3.40 -3.45
N ARG A 8 6.10 -3.87 -3.42
CA ARG A 8 7.22 -3.20 -4.11
C ARG A 8 7.01 -3.07 -5.63
N LEU A 9 6.26 -3.98 -6.25
CA LEU A 9 5.97 -3.93 -7.68
C LEU A 9 4.94 -2.85 -8.05
N GLU A 10 4.06 -2.49 -7.11
CA GLU A 10 2.99 -1.52 -7.34
C GLU A 10 3.46 -0.07 -7.14
N GLU A 11 4.58 0.14 -6.45
CA GLU A 11 5.08 1.49 -6.09
C GLU A 11 5.25 2.40 -7.31
N ALA A 12 5.91 1.92 -8.36
CA ALA A 12 6.16 2.71 -9.56
C ALA A 12 4.86 3.10 -10.27
N LYS A 13 3.90 2.17 -10.34
CA LYS A 13 2.60 2.41 -10.95
C LYS A 13 1.80 3.44 -10.14
N LEU A 14 1.83 3.35 -8.80
CA LEU A 14 1.11 4.28 -7.94
C LEU A 14 1.65 5.70 -8.03
N LYS A 15 2.98 5.87 -8.05
CA LYS A 15 3.62 7.19 -8.26
C LYS A 15 3.13 7.86 -9.54
N LEU A 16 3.15 7.13 -10.66
CA LEU A 16 2.70 7.64 -11.96
C LEU A 16 1.22 8.06 -11.94
N ILE A 17 0.36 7.26 -11.32
CA ILE A 17 -1.07 7.56 -11.23
C ILE A 17 -1.31 8.82 -10.38
N VAL A 18 -0.63 8.96 -9.24
CA VAL A 18 -0.82 10.12 -8.37
C VAL A 18 -0.31 11.40 -9.06
N GLU A 19 0.84 11.33 -9.72
CA GLU A 19 1.42 12.46 -10.45
C GLU A 19 0.54 12.92 -11.63
N ASP A 20 -0.11 11.99 -12.32
CA ASP A 20 -1.07 12.28 -13.41
C ASP A 20 -2.37 12.92 -12.89
N ILE A 21 -2.86 12.47 -11.73
CA ILE A 21 -4.12 12.97 -11.14
C ILE A 21 -3.94 14.31 -10.45
N ASP A 22 -2.89 14.44 -9.63
CA ASP A 22 -2.59 15.64 -8.85
C ASP A 22 -1.07 15.88 -8.77
N PRO A 23 -0.53 16.73 -9.65
CA PRO A 23 0.89 17.09 -9.64
C PRO A 23 1.36 17.78 -8.35
N GLN A 24 0.45 18.28 -7.51
CA GLN A 24 0.79 18.89 -6.22
C GLN A 24 0.74 17.91 -5.04
N ALA A 25 0.29 16.68 -5.27
CA ALA A 25 0.23 15.66 -4.24
C ALA A 25 1.64 15.21 -3.81
N PHE A 26 1.76 14.81 -2.54
CA PHE A 26 2.98 14.23 -2.01
C PHE A 26 2.71 12.82 -1.46
N LEU A 27 3.65 11.90 -1.70
CA LEU A 27 3.59 10.53 -1.18
C LEU A 27 4.69 10.33 -0.13
N ALA A 28 4.33 9.74 1.01
CA ALA A 28 5.27 9.23 1.99
C ALA A 28 5.30 7.70 1.90
N ILE A 29 6.48 7.13 1.62
CA ILE A 29 6.68 5.69 1.47
C ILE A 29 7.56 5.21 2.62
N GLY A 30 7.10 4.18 3.33
CA GLY A 30 7.84 3.56 4.41
C GLY A 30 7.67 2.05 4.39
N ASP A 31 8.76 1.33 4.65
CA ASP A 31 8.73 -0.13 4.71
C ASP A 31 8.03 -0.61 5.99
N ILE A 32 7.01 -1.45 5.82
CA ILE A 32 6.25 -2.02 6.92
C ILE A 32 6.72 -3.48 7.11
N HIS A 33 7.34 -3.74 8.27
CA HIS A 33 7.89 -5.06 8.60
C HIS A 33 7.03 -5.86 9.58
N ASP A 34 6.22 -5.21 10.41
CA ASP A 34 5.35 -5.86 11.40
C ASP A 34 3.94 -5.27 11.33
N ILE A 35 2.96 -6.11 10.99
CA ILE A 35 1.53 -5.76 10.96
C ILE A 35 0.79 -6.60 11.99
N LYS A 36 0.44 -5.98 13.12
CA LYS A 36 -0.45 -6.58 14.12
C LYS A 36 -1.90 -6.27 13.75
N GLY A 37 -2.70 -7.31 13.46
CA GLY A 37 -4.15 -7.18 13.27
C GLY A 37 -4.70 -7.46 11.87
N GLY A 38 -3.88 -7.92 10.92
CA GLY A 38 -4.40 -8.45 9.66
C GLY A 38 -5.22 -9.70 9.92
N HIS A 39 -6.54 -9.65 9.72
CA HIS A 39 -7.40 -10.84 9.67
C HIS A 39 -7.02 -11.70 8.44
N PHE A 40 -5.89 -12.38 8.49
CA PHE A 40 -5.62 -13.51 7.60
C PHE A 40 -6.46 -14.66 8.14
N LYS A 41 -7.76 -14.67 7.80
CA LYS A 41 -8.63 -15.82 8.09
C LYS A 41 -7.97 -17.04 7.45
N LYS A 42 -7.24 -17.83 8.25
CA LYS A 42 -6.96 -19.22 7.91
C LYS A 42 -8.33 -19.83 7.65
N ARG A 43 -8.65 -20.11 6.40
CA ARG A 43 -9.70 -21.07 6.07
C ARG A 43 -9.21 -22.37 6.68
N ASN A 44 -9.74 -22.71 7.85
CA ASN A 44 -9.53 -24.02 8.47
C ASN A 44 -9.85 -25.07 7.41
N ILE A 45 -8.83 -25.76 6.94
CA ILE A 45 -8.98 -27.09 6.35
C ILE A 45 -8.56 -28.04 7.47
N HIS A 46 -9.55 -28.77 7.99
CA HIS A 46 -9.36 -29.88 8.91
C HIS A 46 -8.86 -31.09 8.13
#